data_AF-A0A3B4GHD9-F1
#
_entry.id   AF-A0A3B4GHD9-F1
#
_cell.length_a   1.000
_cell.length_b   1.000
_cell.length_c   1.000
_cell.angle_alpha   90.00
_cell.angle_beta   90.00
_cell.angle_gamma   90.00
#
_symmetry.space_group_name_H-M   'P 1'
#
loop_
_entity.id
_entity.type
_entity.pdbx_description
1 polymer ?
#
loop_
_entity_poly.entity_id
_entity_poly.type
_entity_poly.pdbx_seq_one_letter_code
_entity_poly.pdbx_strand_id
1 'polypeptide(L)'
;MLLTPTRVKGRNSLFWSKIYLEISQTRVKTSLSEGALRPSDLLAQFKQIESTTRTQIRAAELLDNTVELIREMVYTNTMMQPNAYEDTENLLHVTGCSAELQTPSCQTDCLSERYRSVTGECNNRSEHV
;
A
#
# COMPACT_ATOMS: atom_id res chain seq x y z
N MET A 1 3.38 28.99 12.85
CA MET A 1 3.52 29.04 11.38
C MET A 1 3.98 27.66 10.91
N LEU A 2 3.04 26.84 10.43
CA LEU A 2 3.35 25.53 9.86
C LEU A 2 3.76 25.74 8.40
N LEU A 3 5.05 25.53 8.09
CA LEU A 3 5.54 25.54 6.72
C LEU A 3 5.09 24.25 6.04
N THR A 4 4.02 24.32 5.24
CA THR A 4 3.70 23.24 4.29
C THR A 4 4.73 23.26 3.16
N PRO A 5 5.34 22.11 2.80
CA PRO A 5 6.30 22.10 1.71
C PRO A 5 5.53 22.24 0.41
N THR A 6 5.80 23.35 -0.28
CA THR A 6 5.37 23.59 -1.65
C THR A 6 5.93 22.49 -2.56
N ARG A 7 5.09 22.01 -3.47
CA ARG A 7 5.39 20.94 -4.43
C ARG A 7 6.47 21.44 -5.41
N VAL A 8 7.74 21.19 -5.11
CA VAL A 8 8.85 21.45 -6.04
C VAL A 8 8.75 20.46 -7.20
N LYS A 9 8.25 20.92 -8.33
CA LYS A 9 8.15 20.16 -9.58
C LYS A 9 9.46 20.31 -10.37
N GLY A 10 10.33 19.30 -10.32
CA GLY A 10 11.51 19.26 -11.19
C GLY A 10 12.57 18.26 -10.76
N ARG A 11 12.80 17.27 -11.63
CA ARG A 11 13.95 16.33 -11.75
C ARG A 11 14.67 15.96 -10.45
N ASN A 12 14.55 14.67 -10.08
CA ASN A 12 15.15 13.96 -8.94
C ASN A 12 14.19 13.70 -7.75
N SER A 13 12.96 13.25 -8.01
CA SER A 13 12.00 12.87 -6.96
C SER A 13 12.56 11.82 -5.98
N LEU A 14 13.38 10.89 -6.48
CA LEU A 14 14.02 9.84 -5.69
C LEU A 14 15.10 10.38 -4.73
N PHE A 15 15.80 11.45 -5.13
CA PHE A 15 16.80 12.10 -4.28
C PHE A 15 16.13 12.81 -3.11
N TRP A 16 15.06 13.56 -3.39
CA TRP A 16 14.29 14.25 -2.37
C TRP A 16 13.54 13.28 -1.44
N SER A 17 13.03 12.17 -1.95
CA SER A 17 12.43 11.13 -1.10
C SER A 17 13.46 10.48 -0.19
N LYS A 18 14.67 10.21 -0.70
CA LYS A 18 15.77 9.64 0.09
C LYS A 18 16.21 10.58 1.21
N ILE A 19 16.38 11.87 0.89
CA ILE A 19 16.69 12.90 1.89
C ILE A 19 15.58 13.01 2.94
N TYR A 20 14.31 13.01 2.53
CA TYR A 20 13.19 13.08 3.47
C TYR A 20 13.16 11.88 4.43
N LEU A 21 13.47 10.69 3.93
CA LEU A 21 13.50 9.45 4.71
C LEU A 21 14.71 9.39 5.67
N GLU A 22 15.87 9.91 5.26
CA GLU A 22 17.03 10.08 6.16
C GLU A 22 16.78 11.13 7.24
N ILE A 23 16.17 12.26 6.89
CA ILE A 23 15.81 13.32 7.83
C ILE A 23 14.77 12.81 8.85
N SER A 24 13.80 12.00 8.45
CA SER A 24 12.80 11.45 9.38
C SER A 24 13.43 10.47 10.38
N GLN A 25 14.31 9.57 9.91
CA GLN A 25 14.99 8.61 10.77
C GLN A 25 15.95 9.28 11.76
N THR A 26 16.71 10.29 11.31
CA THR A 26 17.62 11.04 12.18
C THR A 26 16.86 11.80 13.27
N ARG A 27 15.73 12.43 12.94
CA ARG A 27 14.87 13.12 13.92
C ARG A 27 14.29 12.19 14.99
N VAL A 28 13.87 10.99 14.60
CA VAL A 28 13.38 9.99 15.56
C VAL A 28 14.50 9.48 16.47
N LYS A 29 15.72 9.29 15.92
CA LYS A 29 16.89 8.89 16.71
C LYS A 29 17.32 9.96 17.72
N THR A 30 17.32 11.23 17.33
CA THR A 30 17.67 12.34 18.24
C THR A 30 16.63 12.51 19.34
N SER A 31 15.34 12.45 19.01
CA SER A 31 14.27 12.57 20.02
C SER A 31 14.22 11.38 20.99
N LEU A 32 14.63 10.18 20.55
CA LEU A 32 14.82 9.02 21.42
C LEU A 32 16.02 9.22 22.38
N SER A 33 17.13 9.75 21.88
CA SER A 33 18.33 10.03 22.68
C SER A 33 18.14 11.16 23.69
N GLU A 34 17.28 12.13 23.37
CA GLU A 34 16.97 13.28 24.23
C GLU A 34 15.86 12.98 25.25
N GLY A 35 15.29 11.76 25.26
CA GLY A 35 14.18 11.39 26.15
C GLY A 35 12.87 12.12 25.87
N ALA A 36 12.76 12.77 24.70
CA ALA A 36 11.60 13.56 24.29
C ALA A 36 10.42 12.69 23.85
N LEU A 37 10.67 11.41 23.51
CA LEU A 37 9.64 10.44 23.16
C LEU A 37 9.22 9.64 24.39
N ARG A 38 7.92 9.60 24.66
CA ARG A 38 7.35 8.69 25.65
C ARG A 38 7.30 7.26 25.07
N PRO A 39 7.41 6.21 25.90
CA PRO A 39 7.21 4.83 25.44
C PRO A 39 5.86 4.62 24.73
N SER A 40 4.84 5.40 25.09
CA SER A 40 3.55 5.43 24.42
C SER A 40 3.63 5.86 22.95
N ASP A 41 4.57 6.74 22.61
CA ASP A 41 4.73 7.30 21.26
C ASP A 41 5.35 6.25 20.33
N LEU A 42 6.27 5.45 20.86
CA LEU A 42 6.85 4.29 20.16
C LEU A 42 5.78 3.21 19.92
N LEU A 43 4.97 2.92 20.94
CA LEU A 43 3.84 2.00 20.78
C LEU A 43 2.80 2.51 19.77
N ALA A 44 2.54 3.82 19.75
CA ALA A 44 1.65 4.43 18.76
C ALA A 44 2.17 4.24 17.33
N GLN A 45 3.49 4.23 17.11
CA GLN A 45 4.09 3.94 15.81
C GLN A 45 3.78 2.50 15.33
N PHE A 46 3.84 1.51 16.23
CA PHE A 46 3.46 0.13 15.90
C PHE A 46 1.95 -0.07 15.69
N LYS A 47 1.13 0.83 16.20
CA LYS A 47 -0.31 0.86 15.94
C LYS A 47 -0.66 1.55 14.62
N GLN A 48 0.30 2.22 13.98
CA GLN A 48 0.06 2.77 12.64
C GLN A 48 -0.08 1.62 11.65
N ILE A 49 -1.02 1.80 10.73
CA ILE A 49 -1.24 0.89 9.61
C ILE A 49 0.08 0.71 8.85
N GLU A 50 0.42 -0.55 8.57
CA GLU A 50 1.61 -0.91 7.80
C GLU A 50 1.59 -0.19 6.44
N SER A 51 2.77 0.08 5.86
CA SER A 51 2.87 0.66 4.53
C SER A 51 2.05 -0.13 3.50
N THR A 52 2.11 -1.46 3.59
CA THR A 52 1.41 -2.41 2.72
C THR A 52 -0.10 -2.24 2.86
N THR A 53 -0.63 -2.31 4.07
CA THR A 53 -2.07 -2.12 4.30
C THR A 53 -2.55 -0.73 3.88
N ARG A 54 -1.71 0.31 4.04
CA ARG A 54 -2.05 1.66 3.55
C ARG A 54 -2.14 1.73 2.03
N THR A 55 -1.30 0.98 1.30
CA THR A 55 -1.39 0.92 -0.17
C THR A 55 -2.64 0.14 -0.61
N GLN A 56 -3.00 -0.92 0.11
CA GLN A 56 -4.22 -1.70 -0.13
C GLN A 56 -5.49 -0.86 0.04
N ILE A 57 -5.58 -0.13 1.15
CA ILE A 57 -6.71 0.78 1.41
C ILE A 57 -6.84 1.81 0.30
N ARG A 58 -5.74 2.43 -0.11
CA ARG A 58 -5.75 3.41 -1.20
C ARG A 58 -6.17 2.83 -2.55
N ALA A 59 -5.73 1.62 -2.87
CA ALA A 59 -6.14 0.93 -4.09
C ALA A 59 -7.65 0.66 -4.07
N ALA A 60 -8.18 0.17 -2.94
CA ALA A 60 -9.61 -0.08 -2.76
C ALA A 60 -10.45 1.20 -2.85
N GLU A 61 -10.02 2.28 -2.19
CA GLU A 61 -10.66 3.60 -2.29
C GLU A 61 -10.66 4.11 -3.73
N LEU A 62 -9.53 3.96 -4.45
CA LEU A 62 -9.43 4.39 -5.85
C LEU A 62 -10.39 3.57 -6.73
N LEU A 63 -10.44 2.25 -6.56
CA LEU A 63 -11.34 1.37 -7.27
C LEU A 63 -12.81 1.76 -7.05
N ASP A 64 -13.22 1.96 -5.80
CA ASP A 64 -14.61 2.30 -5.45
C ASP A 64 -15.04 3.63 -6.11
N ASN A 65 -14.20 4.67 -5.98
CA ASN A 65 -14.43 5.95 -6.64
C ASN A 65 -14.50 5.82 -8.17
N THR A 66 -13.64 5.01 -8.79
CA THR A 66 -13.67 4.81 -10.24
C THR A 66 -14.92 4.07 -10.72
N VAL A 67 -15.40 3.08 -9.96
CA VAL A 67 -16.64 2.36 -10.28
C VAL A 67 -17.85 3.29 -10.15
N GLU A 68 -17.87 4.16 -9.14
CA GLU A 68 -18.92 5.18 -8.99
C GLU A 68 -18.96 6.13 -10.20
N LEU A 69 -17.81 6.63 -10.64
CA LEU A 69 -17.71 7.46 -11.84
C LEU A 69 -18.17 6.72 -13.10
N ILE A 70 -17.78 5.46 -13.28
CA ILE A 70 -18.22 4.64 -14.43
C ILE A 70 -19.74 4.50 -14.42
N ARG A 71 -20.36 4.25 -13.26
CA ARG A 71 -21.83 4.18 -13.13
C ARG A 71 -22.47 5.48 -13.58
N GLU A 72 -21.97 6.63 -13.11
CA GLU A 72 -22.47 7.95 -13.51
C GLU A 72 -22.35 8.20 -15.03
N MET A 73 -21.22 7.81 -15.63
CA MET A 73 -20.98 7.97 -17.07
C MET A 73 -21.88 7.06 -17.92
N VAL A 74 -22.16 5.83 -17.46
CA VAL A 74 -23.12 4.93 -18.09
C VAL A 74 -24.54 5.49 -17.98
N TYR A 75 -24.95 6.00 -16.81
CA TYR A 75 -26.28 6.62 -16.64
C TYR A 75 -26.48 7.83 -17.54
N THR A 76 -25.42 8.61 -17.80
CA THR A 76 -25.46 9.80 -18.66
C THR A 76 -25.27 9.48 -20.15
N ASN A 77 -25.12 8.20 -20.52
CA ASN A 77 -24.80 7.74 -21.89
C ASN A 77 -23.55 8.40 -22.50
N THR A 78 -22.59 8.79 -21.66
CA THR A 78 -21.32 9.42 -22.09
C THR A 78 -20.25 8.39 -22.40
N MET A 79 -20.50 7.11 -22.09
CA MET A 79 -19.62 5.98 -22.40
C MET A 79 -20.38 4.87 -23.13
N MET A 80 -19.71 4.20 -24.08
CA MET A 80 -20.18 2.94 -24.65
C MET A 80 -20.18 1.84 -23.58
N GLN A 81 -21.07 0.87 -23.74
CA GLN A 81 -21.22 -0.22 -22.78
C GLN A 81 -19.89 -1.00 -22.67
N PRO A 82 -19.29 -1.07 -21.47
CA PRO A 82 -17.99 -1.70 -21.29
C PRO A 82 -18.05 -3.22 -21.56
N ASN A 83 -16.96 -3.76 -22.09
CA ASN A 83 -16.73 -5.20 -22.17
C ASN A 83 -16.45 -5.72 -20.76
N ALA A 84 -17.46 -6.33 -20.14
CA ALA A 84 -17.48 -6.63 -18.71
C ALA A 84 -16.28 -7.43 -18.17
N TYR A 85 -15.58 -8.22 -18.98
CA TYR A 85 -14.42 -9.01 -18.54
C TYR A 85 -13.08 -8.29 -18.71
N GLU A 86 -12.86 -7.64 -19.86
CA GLU A 86 -11.59 -6.98 -20.17
C GLU A 86 -11.46 -5.65 -19.41
N ASP A 87 -12.57 -4.92 -19.27
CA ASP A 87 -12.59 -3.65 -18.56
C ASP A 87 -12.46 -3.83 -17.05
N THR A 88 -12.92 -4.95 -16.48
CA THR A 88 -12.74 -5.23 -15.03
C THR A 88 -11.30 -5.56 -14.69
N GLU A 89 -10.62 -6.39 -15.48
CA GLU A 89 -9.21 -6.72 -15.23
C GLU A 89 -8.32 -5.49 -15.39
N ASN A 90 -8.56 -4.68 -16.43
CA ASN A 90 -7.86 -3.43 -16.62
C ASN A 90 -8.12 -2.45 -15.48
N LEU A 91 -9.36 -2.36 -14.99
CA LEU A 91 -9.71 -1.50 -13.87
C LEU A 91 -8.97 -1.93 -12.59
N LEU A 92 -8.96 -3.23 -12.29
CA LEU A 92 -8.23 -3.79 -11.14
C LEU A 92 -6.73 -3.56 -11.24
N HIS A 93 -6.16 -3.66 -12.45
CA HIS A 93 -4.74 -3.40 -12.68
C HIS A 93 -4.40 -1.91 -12.51
N VAL A 94 -5.18 -0.99 -13.10
CA VAL A 94 -4.93 0.46 -13.05
C VAL A 94 -5.13 1.03 -11.64
N THR A 95 -6.10 0.52 -10.90
CA THR A 95 -6.38 0.93 -9.51
C THR A 95 -5.37 0.35 -8.52
N GLY A 96 -4.63 -0.69 -8.92
CA GLY A 96 -3.69 -1.41 -8.07
C GLY A 96 -4.33 -2.47 -7.17
N CYS A 97 -5.64 -2.71 -7.30
CA CYS A 97 -6.35 -3.75 -6.55
C CYS A 97 -6.05 -5.18 -7.04
N SER A 98 -5.51 -5.35 -8.25
CA SER A 98 -5.18 -6.69 -8.79
C SER A 98 -4.24 -7.48 -7.88
N ALA A 99 -3.30 -6.83 -7.20
CA ALA A 99 -2.36 -7.49 -6.29
C ALA A 99 -3.04 -8.15 -5.09
N GLU A 100 -4.16 -7.60 -4.61
CA GLU A 100 -4.92 -8.13 -3.47
C GLU A 100 -5.77 -9.35 -3.83
N LEU A 101 -6.11 -9.50 -5.10
CA LEU A 101 -6.89 -10.63 -5.59
C LEU A 101 -6.01 -11.82 -5.95
N GLN A 102 -4.70 -11.60 -6.10
CA GLN A 102 -3.76 -12.66 -6.41
C GLN A 102 -3.41 -13.43 -5.14
N THR A 103 -3.68 -14.73 -5.17
CA THR A 103 -3.14 -15.65 -4.16
C THR A 103 -1.61 -15.62 -4.23
N PRO A 104 -0.91 -15.38 -3.12
CA PRO A 104 0.55 -15.37 -3.13
C PRO A 104 1.07 -16.73 -3.61
N SER A 105 1.98 -16.72 -4.58
CA SER A 105 2.63 -17.94 -5.05
C SER A 105 3.70 -18.35 -4.04
N CYS A 106 3.45 -19.45 -3.33
CA CYS A 106 4.41 -20.00 -2.39
C CYS A 106 5.37 -20.96 -3.10
N GLN A 107 6.67 -20.72 -2.92
CA GLN A 107 7.70 -21.66 -3.38
C GLN A 107 7.56 -22.98 -2.65
N THR A 108 7.88 -24.07 -3.34
CA THR A 108 7.94 -25.42 -2.79
C THR A 108 9.39 -25.89 -2.83
N ASP A 109 10.12 -25.59 -1.76
CA ASP A 109 11.47 -26.10 -1.52
C ASP A 109 11.55 -26.69 -0.10
N CYS A 110 12.68 -27.33 0.22
CA CYS A 110 12.89 -28.00 1.50
C CYS A 110 12.70 -27.06 2.72
N LEU A 111 12.94 -25.76 2.55
CA LEU A 111 12.82 -24.79 3.65
C LEU A 111 11.40 -24.23 3.76
N SER A 112 10.74 -23.92 2.64
CA SER A 112 9.38 -23.39 2.62
C SER A 112 8.34 -24.42 3.05
N GLU A 113 8.60 -25.72 2.82
CA GLU A 113 7.77 -26.81 3.35
C GLU A 113 7.95 -27.00 4.87
N ARG A 114 9.11 -26.64 5.41
CA ARG A 114 9.42 -26.81 6.84
C ARG A 114 9.08 -25.58 7.69
N TYR A 115 9.17 -24.37 7.12
CA TYR A 115 9.02 -23.12 7.84
C TYR A 115 8.08 -22.16 7.13
N ARG A 116 7.22 -21.48 7.90
CA ARG A 116 6.40 -20.38 7.39
C ARG A 116 7.25 -19.17 7.00
N SER A 117 6.76 -18.38 6.04
CA SER A 117 7.31 -17.07 5.73
C SER A 117 7.26 -16.13 6.95
N VAL A 118 8.17 -15.15 7.01
CA VAL A 118 8.21 -14.15 8.09
C VAL A 118 6.93 -13.31 8.12
N THR A 119 6.39 -12.98 6.94
CA THR A 119 5.12 -12.27 6.78
C THR A 119 3.91 -13.15 7.12
N GLY A 120 4.07 -14.48 7.02
CA GLY A 120 2.99 -15.45 7.25
C GLY A 120 2.12 -15.72 6.02
N GLU A 121 2.39 -15.07 4.88
CA GLU A 121 1.66 -15.25 3.61
C GLU A 121 1.72 -16.70 3.12
N CYS A 122 2.90 -17.30 3.21
CA CYS A 122 3.09 -18.73 3.00
C CYS A 122 3.19 -19.45 4.34
N ASN A 123 2.27 -20.39 4.56
CA ASN A 123 2.17 -21.19 5.77
C ASN A 123 2.34 -22.67 5.44
N ASN A 124 3.16 -23.37 6.21
CA ASN A 124 3.51 -24.78 6.04
C ASN A 124 2.48 -25.75 6.65
N ARG A 125 1.34 -25.24 7.14
CA ARG A 125 0.21 -26.08 7.55
C ARG A 125 -0.52 -26.53 6.28
N SER A 126 -0.42 -27.81 5.96
CA SER A 126 -1.26 -28.46 4.96
C SER A 126 -2.70 -28.51 5.49
N GLU A 127 -3.45 -27.42 5.38
CA GLU A 127 -4.89 -27.48 5.54
C GLU A 127 -5.44 -28.24 4.31
N HIS A 128 -5.75 -29.52 4.50
CA HIS A 128 -6.58 -30.25 3.55
C HIS A 128 -7.95 -29.55 3.56
N VAL A 129 -8.22 -28.77 2.51
CA VAL A 129 -9.58 -28.37 2.14
C VAL A 129 -10.23 -29.51 1.38
#